data_AF-A0A3D9GMU0-F1
#
_entry.id   AF-A0A3D9GMU0-F1
#
_cell.length_a   1.000
_cell.length_b   1.000
_cell.length_c   1.000
_cell.angle_alpha   90.00
_cell.angle_beta   90.00
_cell.angle_gamma   90.00
#
_symmetry.space_group_name_H-M   'P 1'
#
loop_
_entity.id
_entity.type
_entity.pdbx_description
1 polymer ?
#
loop_
_entity_poly.entity_id
_entity_poly.type
_entity_poly.pdbx_seq_one_letter_code
_entity_poly.pdbx_strand_id
1 'polypeptide(L)'
;MNSTGTHTEQALKDLFAQHFRIGAAVNPRTIRSQEQLLAHHFNSITAENEMKFVSVHPEEGVYTFEDADLLADFAGRHQMAMRGHTLVWHNQTPDWLFEDSQGQPAGKALLLERLRSHIDTVVGRYKGRLYAWDVVNEVIADEGDALLRPSKWLDIAGPEFIARAFEYAHDADPDALLFYNDYNESHPAKRDKIYALVKSLLEQGAPIHGIGLQAHWNLFDPSLDDIRAAIEKYASLGLQLQLTELDVSVFRFDDRRADLTSPEPGMLERQAELYEGVFGLLKEYRDVISGVTFWGAADDYTWLDDFPVRGRKNWPMLFDAQHRPKPAYDRIAALFAE
;
A
#
# COMPACT_ATOMS: atom_id res chain seq x y z
N MET A 1 25.68 17.36 8.82
CA MET A 1 26.86 16.70 8.23
C MET A 1 26.31 15.64 7.30
N ASN A 2 26.36 15.89 5.99
CA ASN A 2 25.88 14.94 4.99
C ASN A 2 26.86 13.77 4.96
N SER A 3 26.45 12.64 5.54
CA SER A 3 27.06 11.35 5.26
C SER A 3 26.76 11.03 3.80
N THR A 4 27.66 11.41 2.90
CA THR A 4 27.69 10.90 1.53
C THR A 4 28.14 9.45 1.60
N GLY A 5 27.23 8.56 2.00
CA GLY A 5 27.41 7.12 1.86
C GLY A 5 27.14 6.78 0.41
N THR A 6 28.18 6.53 -0.38
CA THR A 6 27.98 5.84 -1.66
C THR A 6 27.54 4.42 -1.33
N HIS A 7 26.28 4.10 -1.62
CA HIS A 7 25.77 2.73 -1.57
C HIS A 7 26.66 1.84 -2.46
N THR A 8 27.22 0.77 -1.90
CA THR A 8 28.12 -0.17 -2.61
C THR A 8 27.45 -1.52 -2.86
N GLU A 9 26.37 -1.78 -2.14
CA GLU A 9 25.47 -2.90 -2.30
C GLU A 9 24.65 -2.77 -3.60
N GLN A 10 24.17 -3.92 -4.10
CA GLN A 10 23.40 -3.97 -5.35
C GLN A 10 22.04 -3.27 -5.19
N ALA A 11 21.64 -2.47 -6.17
CA ALA A 11 20.34 -1.82 -6.13
C ALA A 11 19.21 -2.85 -6.19
N LEU A 12 18.16 -2.69 -5.36
CA LEU A 12 17.03 -3.62 -5.34
C LEU A 12 16.30 -3.63 -6.69
N LYS A 13 16.12 -2.45 -7.31
CA LYS A 13 15.50 -2.32 -8.63
C LYS A 13 16.23 -3.08 -9.72
N ASP A 14 17.54 -3.27 -9.59
CA ASP A 14 18.35 -4.04 -10.54
C ASP A 14 18.25 -5.53 -10.26
N LEU A 15 18.27 -5.95 -8.99
CA LEU A 15 18.04 -7.34 -8.56
C LEU A 15 16.67 -7.87 -9.06
N PHE A 16 15.63 -7.04 -8.99
CA PHE A 16 14.27 -7.43 -9.34
C PHE A 16 13.85 -7.05 -10.76
N ALA A 17 14.75 -6.53 -11.60
CA ALA A 17 14.40 -5.95 -12.92
C ALA A 17 13.63 -6.91 -13.85
N GLN A 18 13.84 -8.22 -13.72
CA GLN A 18 13.16 -9.27 -14.51
C GLN A 18 11.92 -9.87 -13.81
N HIS A 19 11.60 -9.41 -12.60
CA HIS A 19 10.57 -9.99 -11.75
C HIS A 19 9.41 -9.01 -11.53
N PHE A 20 9.67 -7.90 -10.86
CA PHE A 20 8.64 -6.95 -10.45
C PHE A 20 9.22 -5.56 -10.17
N ARG A 21 8.36 -4.54 -10.11
CA ARG A 21 8.74 -3.22 -9.59
C ARG A 21 9.02 -3.30 -8.10
N ILE A 22 9.96 -2.51 -7.62
CA ILE A 22 10.27 -2.38 -6.19
C ILE A 22 10.08 -0.93 -5.75
N GLY A 23 9.21 -0.73 -4.76
CA GLY A 23 8.79 0.58 -4.32
C GLY A 23 8.95 0.84 -2.83
N ALA A 24 8.84 2.11 -2.45
CA ALA A 24 8.78 2.55 -1.07
C ALA A 24 7.67 3.60 -0.89
N ALA A 25 6.95 3.54 0.24
CA ALA A 25 6.10 4.63 0.69
C ALA A 25 6.96 5.81 1.15
N VAL A 26 6.55 7.01 0.76
CA VAL A 26 7.28 8.25 1.02
C VAL A 26 6.35 9.40 1.37
N ASN A 27 6.93 10.44 1.95
CA ASN A 27 6.29 11.71 2.27
C ASN A 27 7.30 12.86 2.04
N PRO A 28 6.90 14.14 2.12
CA PRO A 28 7.78 15.28 1.85
C PRO A 28 9.08 15.31 2.69
N ARG A 29 9.06 14.70 3.89
CA ARG A 29 10.24 14.59 4.74
C ARG A 29 11.17 13.48 4.24
N THR A 30 10.65 12.28 4.00
CA THR A 30 11.48 11.11 3.65
C THR A 30 12.09 11.21 2.25
N ILE A 31 11.42 11.83 1.28
CA ILE A 31 12.04 12.10 -0.04
C ILE A 31 13.25 13.03 0.03
N ARG A 32 13.42 13.77 1.14
CA ARG A 32 14.61 14.61 1.40
C ARG A 32 15.63 13.88 2.27
N SER A 33 15.19 13.27 3.37
CA SER A 33 16.12 12.62 4.31
C SER A 33 16.68 11.30 3.80
N GLN A 34 15.96 10.59 2.91
CA GLN A 34 16.32 9.28 2.37
C GLN A 34 16.52 9.32 0.84
N GLU A 35 16.74 10.51 0.24
CA GLU A 35 16.79 10.66 -1.23
C GLU A 35 17.78 9.71 -1.90
N GLN A 36 18.99 9.56 -1.35
CA GLN A 36 20.03 8.73 -1.94
C GLN A 36 19.65 7.24 -1.91
N LEU A 37 19.11 6.77 -0.78
CA LEU A 37 18.63 5.40 -0.63
C LEU A 37 17.47 5.12 -1.60
N LEU A 38 16.50 6.04 -1.68
CA LEU A 38 15.36 5.96 -2.59
C LEU A 38 15.81 5.86 -4.04
N ALA A 39 16.64 6.81 -4.49
CA ALA A 39 17.15 6.88 -5.85
C ALA A 39 17.99 5.66 -6.24
N HIS A 40 18.75 5.10 -5.29
CA HIS A 40 19.58 3.92 -5.53
C HIS A 40 18.73 2.65 -5.65
N HIS A 41 17.87 2.35 -4.67
CA HIS A 41 17.23 1.04 -4.59
C HIS A 41 15.88 0.91 -5.29
N PHE A 42 15.10 1.98 -5.42
CA PHE A 42 13.68 1.87 -5.78
C PHE A 42 13.37 2.40 -7.19
N ASN A 43 12.36 1.83 -7.83
CA ASN A 43 11.84 2.26 -9.14
C ASN A 43 10.33 2.54 -9.12
N SER A 44 9.72 2.59 -7.94
CA SER A 44 8.34 3.02 -7.71
C SER A 44 8.24 3.74 -6.37
N ILE A 45 7.29 4.66 -6.22
CA ILE A 45 6.92 5.24 -4.91
C ILE A 45 5.40 5.26 -4.71
N THR A 46 5.00 5.37 -3.44
CA THR A 46 3.61 5.60 -3.04
C THR A 46 3.59 6.77 -2.04
N ALA A 47 2.63 7.68 -2.14
CA ALA A 47 2.42 8.69 -1.10
C ALA A 47 1.83 8.03 0.15
N GLU A 48 2.51 8.13 1.29
CA GLU A 48 2.07 7.49 2.54
C GLU A 48 0.74 8.08 3.05
N ASN A 49 0.57 9.40 2.91
CA ASN A 49 -0.65 10.10 3.34
C ASN A 49 -1.13 11.18 2.39
N GLU A 50 -0.24 11.71 1.56
CA GLU A 50 -0.41 12.97 0.83
C GLU A 50 -1.41 12.86 -0.33
N MET A 51 -1.80 11.64 -0.71
CA MET A 51 -2.84 11.37 -1.72
C MET A 51 -4.13 10.77 -1.14
N LYS A 52 -4.24 10.63 0.18
CA LYS A 52 -5.50 10.23 0.83
C LYS A 52 -6.54 11.34 0.71
N PHE A 53 -7.82 10.98 0.73
CA PHE A 53 -8.92 11.90 0.46
C PHE A 53 -8.81 13.22 1.24
N VAL A 54 -8.67 13.17 2.57
CA VAL A 54 -8.57 14.38 3.40
C VAL A 54 -7.37 15.27 3.06
N SER A 55 -6.28 14.69 2.54
CA SER A 55 -5.07 15.42 2.18
C SER A 55 -5.20 16.19 0.88
N VAL A 56 -5.99 15.67 -0.08
CA VAL A 56 -6.15 16.27 -1.41
C VAL A 56 -7.46 17.02 -1.61
N HIS A 57 -8.51 16.69 -0.86
CA HIS A 57 -9.86 17.27 -0.98
C HIS A 57 -10.47 17.53 0.42
N PRO A 58 -9.84 18.40 1.24
CA PRO A 58 -10.20 18.60 2.65
C PRO A 58 -11.59 19.21 2.86
N GLU A 59 -12.05 20.06 1.93
CA GLU A 59 -13.34 20.76 1.97
C GLU A 59 -14.02 20.70 0.60
N GLU A 60 -15.35 20.83 0.56
CA GLU A 60 -16.10 20.78 -0.70
C GLU A 60 -15.63 21.86 -1.67
N GLY A 61 -15.09 21.44 -2.82
CA GLY A 61 -14.59 22.35 -3.86
C GLY A 61 -13.19 22.94 -3.59
N VAL A 62 -12.51 22.52 -2.53
CA VAL A 62 -11.14 22.92 -2.20
C VAL A 62 -10.20 21.74 -2.36
N TYR A 63 -9.23 21.86 -3.27
CA TYR A 63 -8.20 20.85 -3.47
C TYR A 63 -6.82 21.36 -3.08
N THR A 64 -6.04 20.50 -2.44
CA THR A 64 -4.66 20.75 -1.97
C THR A 64 -3.73 19.70 -2.55
N PHE A 65 -3.03 20.05 -3.63
CA PHE A 65 -2.19 19.11 -4.39
C PHE A 65 -0.70 19.30 -4.14
N GLU A 66 -0.29 20.29 -3.33
CA GLU A 66 1.09 20.74 -3.21
C GLU A 66 2.05 19.60 -2.82
N ASP A 67 1.71 18.84 -1.78
CA ASP A 67 2.54 17.73 -1.32
C ASP A 67 2.47 16.52 -2.27
N ALA A 68 1.30 16.22 -2.83
CA ALA A 68 1.14 15.14 -3.79
C ALA A 68 1.89 15.41 -5.12
N ASP A 69 1.86 16.66 -5.61
CA ASP A 69 2.62 17.11 -6.77
C ASP A 69 4.12 17.03 -6.49
N LEU A 70 4.57 17.45 -5.30
CA LEU A 70 5.97 17.36 -4.89
C LEU A 70 6.49 15.90 -4.97
N LEU A 71 5.68 14.93 -4.54
CA LEU A 71 6.03 13.50 -4.63
C LEU A 71 6.01 13.01 -6.09
N ALA A 72 5.02 13.40 -6.88
CA ALA A 72 4.95 13.04 -8.30
C ALA A 72 6.11 13.63 -9.12
N ASP A 73 6.58 14.82 -8.75
CA ASP A 73 7.76 15.46 -9.35
C ASP A 73 9.06 14.78 -8.92
N PHE A 74 9.15 14.33 -7.65
CA PHE A 74 10.25 13.49 -7.19
C PHE A 74 10.34 12.19 -7.99
N ALA A 75 9.21 11.49 -8.19
CA ALA A 75 9.15 10.29 -9.01
C ALA A 75 9.63 10.56 -10.44
N GLY A 76 9.11 11.61 -11.08
CA GLY A 76 9.51 11.98 -12.45
C GLY A 76 11.00 12.29 -12.59
N ARG A 77 11.57 13.04 -11.64
CA ARG A 77 13.00 13.41 -11.63
C ARG A 77 13.94 12.21 -11.48
N HIS A 78 13.51 11.20 -10.74
CA HIS A 78 14.26 9.97 -10.51
C HIS A 78 13.82 8.80 -11.41
N GLN A 79 12.96 9.06 -12.39
CA GLN A 79 12.42 8.06 -13.33
C GLN A 79 11.75 6.87 -12.63
N MET A 80 11.09 7.14 -11.51
CA MET A 80 10.32 6.15 -10.76
C MET A 80 8.86 6.17 -11.22
N ALA A 81 8.21 5.01 -11.19
CA ALA A 81 6.77 4.93 -11.27
C ALA A 81 6.13 5.48 -9.98
N MET A 82 4.85 5.83 -10.02
CA MET A 82 4.11 6.21 -8.82
C MET A 82 2.75 5.51 -8.76
N ARG A 83 2.43 4.96 -7.59
CA ARG A 83 1.10 4.44 -7.25
C ARG A 83 0.31 5.53 -6.53
N GLY A 84 -0.92 5.75 -6.95
CA GLY A 84 -1.86 6.60 -6.24
C GLY A 84 -2.55 5.84 -5.11
N HIS A 85 -2.48 6.37 -3.90
CA HIS A 85 -3.04 5.75 -2.69
C HIS A 85 -3.68 6.86 -1.83
N THR A 86 -5.00 6.89 -1.63
CA THR A 86 -6.07 6.02 -2.16
C THR A 86 -7.33 6.87 -2.37
N LEU A 87 -8.20 6.48 -3.30
CA LEU A 87 -9.37 7.28 -3.70
C LEU A 87 -10.56 7.11 -2.76
N VAL A 88 -10.81 5.89 -2.29
CA VAL A 88 -11.94 5.58 -1.41
C VAL A 88 -11.48 4.76 -0.22
N TRP A 89 -11.64 5.33 0.97
CA TRP A 89 -11.32 4.66 2.22
C TRP A 89 -12.31 5.06 3.30
N HIS A 90 -12.53 4.17 4.28
CA HIS A 90 -13.40 4.47 5.43
C HIS A 90 -12.74 5.40 6.45
N ASN A 91 -11.40 5.47 6.41
CA ASN A 91 -10.58 6.34 7.25
C ASN A 91 -10.07 7.54 6.43
N GLN A 92 -9.56 8.58 7.12
CA GLN A 92 -8.96 9.77 6.50
C GLN A 92 -9.79 10.37 5.34
N THR A 93 -11.11 10.36 5.51
CA THR A 93 -12.08 10.97 4.59
C THR A 93 -12.90 12.01 5.36
N PRO A 94 -12.98 13.26 4.88
CA PRO A 94 -13.59 14.36 5.62
C PRO A 94 -15.12 14.25 5.70
N ASP A 95 -15.69 14.79 6.77
CA ASP A 95 -17.11 14.65 7.07
C ASP A 95 -18.04 15.35 6.06
N TRP A 96 -17.58 16.45 5.43
CA TRP A 96 -18.37 17.21 4.46
C TRP A 96 -18.91 16.33 3.32
N LEU A 97 -18.18 15.28 2.97
CA LEU A 97 -18.53 14.35 1.91
C LEU A 97 -19.84 13.62 2.19
N PHE A 98 -20.06 13.32 3.48
CA PHE A 98 -21.17 12.52 3.98
C PHE A 98 -22.32 13.35 4.55
N GLU A 99 -22.23 14.68 4.49
CA GLU A 99 -23.20 15.60 5.06
C GLU A 99 -23.80 16.50 3.97
N ASP A 100 -25.11 16.78 4.07
CA ASP A 100 -25.78 17.79 3.25
C ASP A 100 -25.56 19.21 3.81
N SER A 101 -26.11 20.22 3.13
CA SER A 101 -25.99 21.62 3.55
C SER A 101 -26.61 21.94 4.93
N GLN A 102 -27.37 21.00 5.52
CA GLN A 102 -27.99 21.12 6.84
C GLN A 102 -27.26 20.26 7.90
N GLY A 103 -26.14 19.62 7.54
CA GLY A 103 -25.40 18.71 8.43
C GLY A 103 -26.12 17.38 8.68
N GLN A 104 -27.07 17.00 7.85
CA GLN A 104 -27.71 15.67 7.87
C GLN A 104 -26.96 14.71 6.93
N PRO A 105 -27.09 13.38 7.09
CA PRO A 105 -26.48 12.43 6.17
C PRO A 105 -26.85 12.75 4.71
N ALA A 106 -25.83 12.89 3.86
CA ALA A 106 -26.01 13.13 2.44
C ALA A 106 -26.84 12.00 1.81
N GLY A 107 -27.66 12.35 0.82
CA GLY A 107 -28.35 11.34 0.02
C GLY A 107 -27.36 10.58 -0.88
N LYS A 108 -27.69 9.32 -1.18
CA LYS A 108 -26.90 8.45 -2.07
C LYS A 108 -26.47 9.12 -3.38
N ALA A 109 -27.39 9.82 -4.05
CA ALA A 109 -27.10 10.48 -5.32
C ALA A 109 -26.01 11.55 -5.16
N LEU A 110 -26.10 12.36 -4.10
CA LEU A 110 -25.12 13.41 -3.80
C LEU A 110 -23.75 12.81 -3.44
N LEU A 111 -23.72 11.73 -2.64
CA LEU A 111 -22.47 11.06 -2.30
C LEU A 111 -21.77 10.48 -3.53
N LEU A 112 -22.53 9.83 -4.44
CA LEU A 112 -21.96 9.29 -5.69
C LEU A 112 -21.52 10.39 -6.66
N GLU A 113 -22.21 11.53 -6.69
CA GLU A 113 -21.78 12.71 -7.47
C GLU A 113 -20.46 13.28 -6.94
N ARG A 114 -20.36 13.48 -5.62
CA ARG A 114 -19.13 13.96 -4.98
C ARG A 114 -17.97 12.98 -5.14
N LEU A 115 -18.23 11.68 -5.03
CA LEU A 115 -17.26 10.63 -5.30
C LEU A 115 -16.72 10.70 -6.74
N ARG A 116 -17.63 10.82 -7.72
CA ARG A 116 -17.23 10.98 -9.12
C ARG A 116 -16.40 12.23 -9.33
N SER A 117 -16.85 13.38 -8.81
CA SER A 117 -16.12 14.64 -8.93
C SER A 117 -14.72 14.57 -8.34
N HIS A 118 -14.57 13.93 -7.17
CA HIS A 118 -13.27 13.69 -6.55
C HIS A 118 -12.37 12.82 -7.45
N ILE A 119 -12.86 11.67 -7.90
CA ILE A 119 -12.10 10.75 -8.75
C ILE A 119 -11.71 11.42 -10.07
N ASP A 120 -12.65 12.05 -10.77
CA ASP A 120 -12.39 12.74 -12.04
C ASP A 120 -11.32 13.83 -11.88
N THR A 121 -11.34 14.57 -10.75
CA THR A 121 -10.36 15.64 -10.49
C THR A 121 -8.99 15.08 -10.14
N VAL A 122 -8.91 14.13 -9.21
CA VAL A 122 -7.64 13.58 -8.70
C VAL A 122 -6.98 12.69 -9.75
N VAL A 123 -7.69 11.69 -10.28
CA VAL A 123 -7.15 10.79 -11.31
C VAL A 123 -6.86 11.58 -12.58
N GLY A 124 -7.74 12.50 -12.99
CA GLY A 124 -7.54 13.36 -14.16
C GLY A 124 -6.29 14.24 -14.05
N ARG A 125 -5.98 14.80 -12.87
CA ARG A 125 -4.74 15.57 -12.64
C ARG A 125 -3.48 14.75 -12.90
N TYR A 126 -3.50 13.49 -12.49
CA TYR A 126 -2.34 12.59 -12.52
C TYR A 126 -2.34 11.62 -13.71
N LYS A 127 -3.27 11.80 -14.65
CA LYS A 127 -3.41 10.97 -15.84
C LYS A 127 -2.10 10.85 -16.61
N GLY A 128 -1.69 9.61 -16.88
CA GLY A 128 -0.42 9.30 -17.55
C GLY A 128 0.86 9.56 -16.73
N ARG A 129 0.75 10.05 -15.48
CA ARG A 129 1.87 10.20 -14.54
C ARG A 129 1.93 9.07 -13.51
N LEU A 130 0.77 8.60 -13.06
CA LEU A 130 0.64 7.49 -12.11
C LEU A 130 0.23 6.22 -12.86
N TYR A 131 0.90 5.10 -12.58
CA TYR A 131 0.66 3.86 -13.33
C TYR A 131 -0.47 3.01 -12.75
N ALA A 132 -0.79 3.23 -11.47
CA ALA A 132 -1.80 2.46 -10.76
C ALA A 132 -2.48 3.31 -9.68
N TRP A 133 -3.71 2.95 -9.35
CA TRP A 133 -4.48 3.51 -8.23
C TRP A 133 -5.01 2.39 -7.33
N ASP A 134 -4.81 2.55 -6.03
CA ASP A 134 -5.67 1.90 -5.04
C ASP A 134 -7.00 2.66 -5.05
N VAL A 135 -8.01 2.10 -5.75
CA VAL A 135 -9.29 2.78 -5.94
C VAL A 135 -10.15 2.65 -4.68
N VAL A 136 -10.18 1.46 -4.11
CA VAL A 136 -10.95 1.14 -2.91
C VAL A 136 -10.05 0.42 -1.93
N ASN A 137 -9.95 0.97 -0.71
CA ASN A 137 -9.10 0.45 0.37
C ASN A 137 -9.95 -0.11 1.53
N GLU A 138 -9.63 -1.31 2.00
CA GLU A 138 -10.07 -1.87 3.29
C GLU A 138 -11.58 -1.89 3.55
N VAL A 139 -12.38 -2.29 2.55
CA VAL A 139 -13.84 -2.39 2.69
C VAL A 139 -14.31 -3.72 3.26
N ILE A 140 -13.45 -4.73 3.35
CA ILE A 140 -13.78 -6.02 3.97
C ILE A 140 -13.72 -5.90 5.50
N ALA A 141 -14.69 -6.51 6.18
CA ALA A 141 -14.69 -6.60 7.64
C ALA A 141 -13.59 -7.56 8.14
N ASP A 142 -12.78 -7.11 9.10
CA ASP A 142 -11.71 -7.92 9.70
C ASP A 142 -12.23 -9.15 10.45
N GLU A 143 -13.41 -9.03 11.06
CA GLU A 143 -13.96 -10.04 11.97
C GLU A 143 -15.45 -10.28 11.70
N GLY A 144 -15.97 -11.38 12.25
CA GLY A 144 -17.38 -11.77 12.15
C GLY A 144 -17.82 -12.23 10.76
N ASP A 145 -19.13 -12.45 10.60
CA ASP A 145 -19.71 -13.01 9.37
C ASP A 145 -19.97 -11.97 8.27
N ALA A 146 -19.96 -10.68 8.61
CA ALA A 146 -20.20 -9.61 7.65
C ALA A 146 -19.12 -9.60 6.56
N LEU A 147 -19.53 -9.44 5.30
CA LEU A 147 -18.58 -9.28 4.19
C LEU A 147 -17.89 -7.92 4.26
N LEU A 148 -18.68 -6.85 4.33
CA LEU A 148 -18.21 -5.48 4.29
C LEU A 148 -18.15 -4.86 5.68
N ARG A 149 -17.12 -4.02 5.90
CA ARG A 149 -16.95 -3.19 7.09
C ARG A 149 -18.03 -2.09 7.14
N PRO A 150 -18.61 -1.79 8.32
CA PRO A 150 -19.45 -0.62 8.52
C PRO A 150 -18.71 0.68 8.17
N SER A 151 -19.30 1.52 7.34
CA SER A 151 -18.72 2.81 6.94
C SER A 151 -19.80 3.77 6.46
N LYS A 152 -19.56 5.08 6.56
CA LYS A 152 -20.48 6.10 6.02
C LYS A 152 -20.75 5.89 4.52
N TRP A 153 -19.76 5.40 3.77
CA TRP A 153 -19.90 4.97 2.38
C TRP A 153 -20.97 3.89 2.20
N LEU A 154 -20.86 2.80 2.96
CA LEU A 154 -21.78 1.67 2.91
C LEU A 154 -23.18 2.07 3.39
N ASP A 155 -23.26 2.83 4.48
CA ASP A 155 -24.53 3.24 5.10
C ASP A 155 -25.36 4.14 4.18
N ILE A 156 -24.71 5.05 3.44
CA ILE A 156 -25.39 6.02 2.57
C ILE A 156 -25.62 5.46 1.16
N ALA A 157 -24.60 4.88 0.54
CA ALA A 157 -24.67 4.49 -0.88
C ALA A 157 -24.98 3.01 -1.10
N GLY A 158 -24.80 2.15 -0.09
CA GLY A 158 -24.84 0.71 -0.26
C GLY A 158 -23.59 0.17 -1.00
N PRO A 159 -23.43 -1.16 -1.14
CA PRO A 159 -22.20 -1.78 -1.65
C PRO A 159 -21.80 -1.36 -3.08
N GLU A 160 -22.73 -0.82 -3.86
CA GLU A 160 -22.51 -0.39 -5.24
C GLU A 160 -21.53 0.79 -5.37
N PHE A 161 -21.24 1.55 -4.30
CA PHE A 161 -20.22 2.61 -4.36
C PHE A 161 -18.86 2.04 -4.80
N ILE A 162 -18.59 0.77 -4.47
CA ILE A 162 -17.34 0.08 -4.79
C ILE A 162 -17.21 -0.07 -6.32
N ALA A 163 -18.21 -0.64 -6.98
CA ALA A 163 -18.20 -0.79 -8.44
C ALA A 163 -18.18 0.58 -9.14
N ARG A 164 -18.95 1.56 -8.64
CA ARG A 164 -18.95 2.93 -9.16
C ARG A 164 -17.58 3.61 -9.07
N ALA A 165 -16.85 3.43 -7.97
CA ALA A 165 -15.52 3.99 -7.83
C ALA A 165 -14.55 3.48 -8.91
N PHE A 166 -14.59 2.18 -9.22
CA PHE A 166 -13.80 1.61 -10.31
C PHE A 166 -14.23 2.12 -11.68
N GLU A 167 -15.53 2.20 -11.96
CA GLU A 167 -16.05 2.80 -13.21
C GLU A 167 -15.55 4.24 -13.39
N TYR A 168 -15.68 5.08 -12.35
CA TYR A 168 -15.24 6.48 -12.43
C TYR A 168 -13.72 6.60 -12.61
N ALA A 169 -12.94 5.77 -11.92
CA ALA A 169 -11.47 5.80 -12.04
C ALA A 169 -11.03 5.39 -13.45
N HIS A 170 -11.68 4.40 -14.06
CA HIS A 170 -11.42 3.97 -15.42
C HIS A 170 -11.84 5.03 -16.45
N ASP A 171 -13.00 5.68 -16.26
CA ASP A 171 -13.44 6.78 -17.13
C ASP A 171 -12.43 7.95 -17.10
N ALA A 172 -11.88 8.27 -15.92
CA ALA A 172 -10.91 9.35 -15.76
C ALA A 172 -9.54 9.02 -16.40
N ASP A 173 -9.00 7.82 -16.15
CA ASP A 173 -7.78 7.33 -16.80
C ASP A 173 -7.88 5.83 -17.19
N PRO A 174 -8.27 5.54 -18.45
CA PRO A 174 -8.42 4.16 -18.93
C PRO A 174 -7.11 3.36 -18.97
N ASP A 175 -5.95 4.03 -18.98
CA ASP A 175 -4.64 3.40 -19.08
C ASP A 175 -4.05 3.04 -17.69
N ALA A 176 -4.62 3.58 -16.61
CA ALA A 176 -4.17 3.30 -15.25
C ALA A 176 -4.65 1.91 -14.77
N LEU A 177 -3.78 1.19 -14.08
CA LEU A 177 -4.15 -0.06 -13.42
C LEU A 177 -4.94 0.22 -12.14
N LEU A 178 -6.05 -0.47 -11.93
CA LEU A 178 -6.98 -0.18 -10.84
C LEU A 178 -7.01 -1.35 -9.86
N PHE A 179 -6.74 -1.04 -8.59
CA PHE A 179 -6.53 -2.03 -7.55
C PHE A 179 -7.59 -1.92 -6.45
N TYR A 180 -8.02 -3.10 -5.98
CA TYR A 180 -8.58 -3.28 -4.65
C TYR A 180 -7.42 -3.54 -3.67
N ASN A 181 -7.30 -2.79 -2.58
CA ASN A 181 -6.18 -2.90 -1.62
C ASN A 181 -6.69 -3.19 -0.19
N ASP A 182 -6.02 -4.08 0.55
CA ASP A 182 -6.42 -4.44 1.92
C ASP A 182 -5.29 -5.13 2.72
N TYR A 183 -5.36 -5.06 4.06
CA TYR A 183 -4.48 -5.79 4.99
C TYR A 183 -5.11 -7.08 5.51
N ASN A 184 -4.34 -7.88 6.26
CA ASN A 184 -4.73 -9.21 6.75
C ASN A 184 -5.24 -10.13 5.62
N GLU A 185 -4.83 -9.82 4.39
CA GLU A 185 -5.29 -10.40 3.16
C GLU A 185 -4.88 -11.86 3.00
N SER A 186 -3.80 -12.27 3.67
CA SER A 186 -3.39 -13.67 3.73
C SER A 186 -4.14 -14.48 4.78
N HIS A 187 -4.82 -13.84 5.75
CA HIS A 187 -5.56 -14.58 6.78
C HIS A 187 -6.77 -15.29 6.14
N PRO A 188 -6.94 -16.62 6.29
CA PRO A 188 -7.88 -17.41 5.48
C PRO A 188 -9.32 -16.88 5.43
N ALA A 189 -9.85 -16.42 6.56
CA ALA A 189 -11.20 -15.88 6.63
C ALA A 189 -11.36 -14.57 5.84
N LYS A 190 -10.40 -13.65 5.96
CA LYS A 190 -10.45 -12.35 5.25
C LYS A 190 -10.07 -12.54 3.77
N ARG A 191 -9.14 -13.44 3.47
CA ARG A 191 -8.77 -13.86 2.12
C ARG A 191 -10.00 -14.28 1.31
N ASP A 192 -10.84 -15.14 1.89
CA ASP A 192 -12.02 -15.68 1.23
C ASP A 192 -13.09 -14.62 0.99
N LYS A 193 -13.24 -13.66 1.92
CA LYS A 193 -14.11 -12.48 1.76
C LYS A 193 -13.63 -11.55 0.65
N ILE A 194 -12.34 -11.22 0.62
CA ILE A 194 -11.73 -10.41 -0.45
C ILE A 194 -11.97 -11.08 -1.81
N TYR A 195 -11.69 -12.38 -1.93
CA TYR A 195 -11.92 -13.13 -3.15
C TYR A 195 -13.39 -13.07 -3.59
N ALA A 196 -14.34 -13.27 -2.67
CA ALA A 196 -15.77 -13.23 -2.98
C ALA A 196 -16.22 -11.83 -3.47
N LEU A 197 -15.73 -10.77 -2.83
CA LEU A 197 -16.02 -9.40 -3.25
C LEU A 197 -15.47 -9.11 -4.64
N VAL A 198 -14.16 -9.34 -4.86
CA VAL A 198 -13.52 -9.01 -6.14
C VAL A 198 -14.10 -9.84 -7.28
N LYS A 199 -14.37 -11.13 -7.06
CA LYS A 199 -15.07 -11.97 -8.03
C LYS A 199 -16.44 -11.38 -8.41
N SER A 200 -17.23 -10.98 -7.43
CA SER A 200 -18.55 -10.37 -7.66
C SER A 200 -18.45 -9.06 -8.46
N LEU A 201 -17.43 -8.23 -8.19
CA LEU A 201 -17.20 -7.00 -8.94
C LEU A 201 -16.79 -7.27 -10.40
N LEU A 202 -15.94 -8.27 -10.64
CA LEU A 202 -15.58 -8.71 -11.99
C LEU A 202 -16.80 -9.26 -12.74
N GLU A 203 -17.66 -10.05 -12.09
CA GLU A 203 -18.92 -10.55 -12.67
C GLU A 203 -19.90 -9.41 -13.01
N GLN A 204 -19.83 -8.28 -12.31
CA GLN A 204 -20.58 -7.05 -12.60
C GLN A 204 -19.93 -6.19 -13.71
N GLY A 205 -18.73 -6.54 -14.18
CA GLY A 205 -18.01 -5.80 -15.21
C GLY A 205 -17.20 -4.60 -14.68
N ALA A 206 -16.93 -4.52 -13.37
CA ALA A 206 -16.09 -3.46 -12.82
C ALA A 206 -14.65 -3.58 -13.37
N PRO A 207 -14.01 -2.46 -13.79
CA PRO A 207 -12.67 -2.46 -14.37
C PRO A 207 -11.58 -2.62 -13.31
N ILE A 208 -11.46 -3.83 -12.75
CA ILE A 208 -10.44 -4.18 -11.76
C ILE A 208 -9.28 -4.88 -12.46
N HIS A 209 -8.08 -4.38 -12.27
CA HIS A 209 -6.87 -4.88 -12.93
C HIS A 209 -5.95 -5.66 -11.98
N GLY A 210 -6.11 -5.46 -10.67
CA GLY A 210 -5.30 -6.15 -9.68
C GLY A 210 -5.82 -6.11 -8.25
N ILE A 211 -5.19 -6.92 -7.39
CA ILE A 211 -5.38 -6.92 -5.94
C ILE A 211 -4.05 -6.51 -5.27
N GLY A 212 -4.12 -5.50 -4.41
CA GLY A 212 -3.04 -5.05 -3.55
C GLY A 212 -3.10 -5.80 -2.23
N LEU A 213 -2.01 -6.45 -1.88
CA LEU A 213 -1.79 -7.12 -0.62
C LEU A 213 -0.94 -6.19 0.25
N GLN A 214 -1.52 -5.55 1.28
CA GLN A 214 -0.76 -4.59 2.08
C GLN A 214 0.47 -5.25 2.69
N ALA A 215 0.37 -6.50 3.14
CA ALA A 215 1.50 -7.24 3.70
C ALA A 215 2.15 -6.57 4.93
N HIS A 216 1.31 -5.93 5.76
CA HIS A 216 1.67 -5.54 7.13
C HIS A 216 1.77 -6.77 8.02
N TRP A 217 2.94 -7.39 8.04
CA TRP A 217 3.18 -8.67 8.70
C TRP A 217 4.05 -8.51 9.93
N ASN A 218 4.22 -9.61 10.66
CA ASN A 218 5.15 -9.69 11.78
C ASN A 218 5.90 -11.03 11.75
N LEU A 219 6.88 -11.21 12.64
CA LEU A 219 7.70 -12.44 12.70
C LEU A 219 6.92 -13.76 12.91
N PHE A 220 5.63 -13.67 13.21
CA PHE A 220 4.82 -14.79 13.68
C PHE A 220 3.60 -15.08 12.80
N ASP A 221 3.13 -14.11 12.00
CA ASP A 221 1.90 -14.21 11.22
C ASP A 221 1.94 -13.23 10.03
N PRO A 222 1.37 -13.60 8.86
CA PRO A 222 0.82 -14.91 8.49
C PRO A 222 1.90 -15.96 8.21
N SER A 223 1.51 -17.22 8.06
CA SER A 223 2.43 -18.28 7.63
C SER A 223 2.76 -18.16 6.13
N LEU A 224 3.90 -18.70 5.69
CA LEU A 224 4.24 -18.75 4.26
C LEU A 224 3.19 -19.53 3.45
N ASP A 225 2.55 -20.55 4.04
CA ASP A 225 1.49 -21.31 3.39
C ASP A 225 0.22 -20.47 3.21
N ASP A 226 -0.12 -19.62 4.17
CA ASP A 226 -1.26 -18.69 4.05
C ASP A 226 -1.00 -17.62 2.98
N ILE A 227 0.22 -17.08 2.92
CA ILE A 227 0.66 -16.15 1.86
C ILE A 227 0.54 -16.82 0.49
N ARG A 228 1.08 -18.03 0.35
CA ARG A 228 0.99 -18.83 -0.89
C ARG A 228 -0.46 -19.05 -1.30
N ALA A 229 -1.31 -19.49 -0.37
CA ALA A 229 -2.71 -19.76 -0.64
C ALA A 229 -3.48 -18.49 -1.04
N ALA A 230 -3.12 -17.32 -0.48
CA ALA A 230 -3.69 -16.05 -0.89
C ALA A 230 -3.28 -15.65 -2.31
N ILE A 231 -1.98 -15.74 -2.64
CA ILE A 231 -1.46 -15.48 -4.00
C ILE A 231 -2.19 -16.35 -5.02
N GLU A 232 -2.25 -17.67 -4.81
CA GLU A 232 -2.91 -18.59 -5.73
C GLU A 232 -4.40 -18.29 -5.90
N LYS A 233 -5.09 -18.00 -4.79
CA LYS A 233 -6.53 -17.73 -4.81
C LYS A 233 -6.84 -16.44 -5.57
N TYR A 234 -6.09 -15.37 -5.33
CA TYR A 234 -6.31 -14.10 -6.02
C TYR A 234 -5.88 -14.17 -7.50
N ALA A 235 -4.76 -14.82 -7.79
CA ALA A 235 -4.31 -15.06 -9.17
C ALA A 235 -5.34 -15.87 -9.98
N SER A 236 -6.12 -16.75 -9.34
CA SER A 236 -7.16 -17.53 -10.03
C SER A 236 -8.30 -16.67 -10.63
N LEU A 237 -8.40 -15.38 -10.24
CA LEU A 237 -9.31 -14.40 -10.86
C LEU A 237 -8.77 -13.82 -12.18
N GLY A 238 -7.56 -14.18 -12.60
CA GLY A 238 -6.90 -13.61 -13.78
C GLY A 238 -6.38 -12.18 -13.57
N LEU A 239 -6.22 -11.77 -12.31
CA LEU A 239 -5.72 -10.45 -11.92
C LEU A 239 -4.23 -10.49 -11.61
N GLN A 240 -3.56 -9.36 -11.81
CA GLN A 240 -2.19 -9.17 -11.31
C GLN A 240 -2.22 -8.83 -9.80
N LEU A 241 -1.15 -9.15 -9.11
CA LEU A 241 -1.01 -8.88 -7.68
C LEU A 241 0.17 -7.94 -7.43
N GLN A 242 0.04 -7.14 -6.38
CA GLN A 242 1.14 -6.33 -5.85
C GLN A 242 1.16 -6.44 -4.34
N LEU A 243 2.35 -6.60 -3.77
CA LEU A 243 2.54 -6.25 -2.37
C LEU A 243 2.66 -4.72 -2.30
N THR A 244 1.81 -4.08 -1.52
CA THR A 244 1.62 -2.61 -1.59
C THR A 244 2.20 -1.87 -0.40
N GLU A 245 2.31 -2.50 0.76
CA GLU A 245 2.68 -1.85 2.02
C GLU A 245 3.58 -2.75 2.90
N LEU A 246 4.44 -3.55 2.26
CA LEU A 246 5.21 -4.60 2.92
C LEU A 246 6.07 -4.05 4.05
N ASP A 247 5.84 -4.56 5.25
CA ASP A 247 6.70 -4.38 6.40
C ASP A 247 6.61 -5.61 7.33
N VAL A 248 7.69 -5.92 8.05
CA VAL A 248 7.74 -7.07 8.95
C VAL A 248 8.09 -6.60 10.36
N SER A 249 7.06 -6.32 11.15
CA SER A 249 7.19 -5.94 12.56
C SER A 249 7.94 -7.01 13.37
N VAL A 250 8.88 -6.59 14.22
CA VAL A 250 9.54 -7.51 15.17
C VAL A 250 8.66 -7.86 16.38
N PHE A 251 7.51 -7.21 16.51
CA PHE A 251 6.53 -7.42 17.57
C PHE A 251 5.29 -8.11 17.03
N ARG A 252 4.69 -8.99 17.85
CA ARG A 252 3.30 -9.42 17.64
C ARG A 252 2.36 -8.23 17.80
N PHE A 253 1.17 -8.31 17.21
CA PHE A 253 0.15 -7.26 17.36
C PHE A 253 -0.29 -7.05 18.82
N ASP A 254 -0.35 -8.11 19.62
CA ASP A 254 -0.70 -8.08 21.05
C ASP A 254 0.47 -7.73 21.98
N ASP A 255 1.70 -7.70 21.47
CA ASP A 255 2.87 -7.26 22.24
C ASP A 255 2.89 -5.73 22.34
N ARG A 256 2.70 -5.23 23.57
CA ARG A 256 2.62 -3.80 23.91
C ARG A 256 3.89 -3.26 24.56
N ARG A 257 5.01 -4.01 24.51
CA ARG A 257 6.31 -3.52 24.97
C ARG A 257 6.70 -2.22 24.25
N ALA A 258 7.32 -1.32 25.01
CA ALA A 258 7.81 -0.02 24.54
C ALA A 258 9.19 0.33 25.13
N ASP A 259 9.81 -0.62 25.86
CA ASP A 259 11.08 -0.47 26.55
C ASP A 259 12.29 -0.82 25.66
N LEU A 260 12.07 -1.56 24.56
CA LEU A 260 13.14 -1.92 23.64
C LEU A 260 13.63 -0.71 22.84
N THR A 261 14.92 -0.43 22.97
CA THR A 261 15.64 0.59 22.18
C THR A 261 16.52 -0.01 21.09
N SER A 262 16.63 -1.35 21.05
CA SER A 262 17.28 -2.13 20.01
C SER A 262 16.62 -3.51 19.89
N PRO A 263 16.70 -4.20 18.73
CA PRO A 263 16.17 -5.55 18.58
C PRO A 263 16.84 -6.54 19.55
N GLU A 264 16.06 -7.47 20.12
CA GLU A 264 16.60 -8.55 20.94
C GLU A 264 17.45 -9.52 20.08
N PRO A 265 18.44 -10.21 20.67
CA PRO A 265 19.24 -11.20 19.94
C PRO A 265 18.37 -12.22 19.19
N GLY A 266 18.65 -12.40 17.89
CA GLY A 266 17.91 -13.33 17.02
C GLY A 266 16.68 -12.74 16.33
N MET A 267 16.15 -11.58 16.75
CA MET A 267 15.00 -10.97 16.07
C MET A 267 15.28 -10.64 14.60
N LEU A 268 16.44 -10.05 14.32
CA LEU A 268 16.81 -9.67 12.95
C LEU A 268 17.15 -10.89 12.07
N GLU A 269 17.62 -11.99 12.67
CA GLU A 269 17.86 -13.23 11.94
C GLU A 269 16.53 -13.88 11.53
N ARG A 270 15.59 -13.98 12.47
CA ARG A 270 14.21 -14.43 12.22
C ARG A 270 13.53 -13.58 11.15
N GLN A 271 13.72 -12.26 11.22
CA GLN A 271 13.21 -11.32 10.23
C GLN A 271 13.81 -11.61 8.84
N ALA A 272 15.11 -11.86 8.78
CA ALA A 272 15.80 -12.17 7.54
C ALA A 272 15.32 -13.49 6.91
N GLU A 273 15.14 -14.54 7.72
CA GLU A 273 14.57 -15.83 7.28
C GLU A 273 13.14 -15.66 6.73
N LEU A 274 12.31 -14.84 7.38
CA LEU A 274 10.94 -14.58 6.92
C LEU A 274 10.94 -13.81 5.60
N TYR A 275 11.73 -12.75 5.49
CA TYR A 275 11.89 -11.99 4.26
C TYR A 275 12.41 -12.87 3.10
N GLU A 276 13.39 -13.73 3.36
CA GLU A 276 13.88 -14.71 2.38
C GLU A 276 12.77 -15.65 1.91
N GLY A 277 11.99 -16.21 2.83
CA GLY A 277 10.87 -17.08 2.50
C GLY A 277 9.79 -16.37 1.67
N VAL A 278 9.40 -15.15 2.06
CA VAL A 278 8.46 -14.31 1.34
C VAL A 278 8.96 -14.04 -0.08
N PHE A 279 10.17 -13.52 -0.23
CA PHE A 279 10.72 -13.19 -1.54
C PHE A 279 10.98 -14.44 -2.41
N GLY A 280 11.21 -15.60 -1.79
CA GLY A 280 11.21 -16.91 -2.46
C GLY A 280 9.87 -17.22 -3.10
N LEU A 281 8.77 -17.03 -2.38
CA LEU A 281 7.42 -17.13 -2.95
C LEU A 281 7.20 -16.12 -4.08
N LEU A 282 7.61 -14.87 -3.89
CA LEU A 282 7.41 -13.84 -4.93
C LEU A 282 8.20 -14.16 -6.22
N LYS A 283 9.40 -14.76 -6.09
CA LYS A 283 10.19 -15.26 -7.24
C LYS A 283 9.48 -16.42 -7.94
N GLU A 284 8.87 -17.33 -7.17
CA GLU A 284 8.09 -18.47 -7.66
C GLU A 284 6.85 -18.01 -8.44
N TYR A 285 6.11 -17.03 -7.91
CA TYR A 285 4.87 -16.48 -8.51
C TYR A 285 5.10 -15.20 -9.33
N ARG A 286 6.31 -14.97 -9.85
CA ARG A 286 6.67 -13.75 -10.61
C ARG A 286 5.78 -13.46 -11.83
N ASP A 287 5.11 -14.47 -12.37
CA ASP A 287 4.21 -14.31 -13.53
C ASP A 287 2.91 -13.57 -13.16
N VAL A 288 2.55 -13.53 -11.86
CA VAL A 288 1.35 -12.83 -11.35
C VAL A 288 1.69 -11.68 -10.39
N ILE A 289 2.87 -11.69 -9.77
CA ILE A 289 3.37 -10.58 -8.95
C ILE A 289 4.02 -9.52 -9.83
N SER A 290 3.43 -8.32 -9.87
CA SER A 290 3.89 -7.21 -10.73
C SER A 290 4.64 -6.10 -9.99
N GLY A 291 4.58 -6.08 -8.66
CA GLY A 291 5.16 -5.03 -7.82
C GLY A 291 5.23 -5.42 -6.35
N VAL A 292 6.26 -4.93 -5.68
CA VAL A 292 6.47 -5.03 -4.23
C VAL A 292 6.83 -3.64 -3.72
N THR A 293 6.01 -3.07 -2.86
CA THR A 293 6.26 -1.77 -2.23
C THR A 293 6.40 -1.96 -0.74
N PHE A 294 7.48 -1.45 -0.15
CA PHE A 294 7.67 -1.39 1.29
C PHE A 294 6.96 -0.17 1.87
N TRP A 295 6.39 -0.27 3.07
CA TRP A 295 5.75 0.89 3.73
C TRP A 295 6.76 1.80 4.47
N GLY A 296 7.81 2.15 3.75
CA GLY A 296 8.97 2.92 4.19
C GLY A 296 10.24 2.46 3.47
N ALA A 297 11.30 3.26 3.51
CA ALA A 297 12.58 2.89 2.91
C ALA A 297 13.58 2.32 3.92
N ALA A 298 13.56 2.77 5.18
CA ALA A 298 14.53 2.41 6.20
C ALA A 298 13.99 2.61 7.63
N ASP A 299 14.62 1.98 8.61
CA ASP A 299 14.17 1.95 10.01
C ASP A 299 14.30 3.31 10.74
N ASP A 300 14.85 4.36 10.14
CA ASP A 300 14.83 5.73 10.72
C ASP A 300 13.45 6.40 10.59
N TYR A 301 12.54 5.83 9.78
CA TYR A 301 11.16 6.26 9.68
C TYR A 301 10.22 5.08 9.37
N THR A 302 9.27 4.82 10.26
CA THR A 302 8.17 3.87 10.02
C THR A 302 6.96 4.24 10.88
N TRP A 303 5.76 4.09 10.33
CA TRP A 303 4.50 4.27 11.07
C TRP A 303 4.38 3.31 12.28
N LEU A 304 5.08 2.17 12.26
CA LEU A 304 5.06 1.17 13.33
C LEU A 304 5.77 1.60 14.63
N ASP A 305 6.47 2.73 14.60
CA ASP A 305 6.98 3.41 15.81
C ASP A 305 5.83 4.01 16.64
N ASP A 306 4.71 4.37 16.00
CA ASP A 306 3.53 4.94 16.65
C ASP A 306 2.27 4.06 16.58
N PHE A 307 2.30 2.95 15.84
CA PHE A 307 1.20 2.00 15.75
C PHE A 307 1.66 0.53 15.96
N PRO A 308 0.87 -0.28 16.70
CA PRO A 308 -0.31 0.07 17.48
C PRO A 308 0.05 0.53 18.91
N VAL A 309 1.32 0.84 19.18
CA VAL A 309 1.82 1.37 20.45
C VAL A 309 2.51 2.69 20.15
N ARG A 310 2.01 3.78 20.74
CA ARG A 310 2.52 5.12 20.48
C ARG A 310 3.91 5.31 21.11
N GLY A 311 4.86 5.86 20.36
CA GLY A 311 6.19 6.24 20.85
C GLY A 311 7.15 5.07 21.14
N ARG A 312 6.90 3.87 20.61
CA ARG A 312 7.88 2.77 20.65
C ARG A 312 8.87 2.88 19.48
N LYS A 313 9.86 1.98 19.42
CA LYS A 313 10.67 1.77 18.22
C LYS A 313 10.38 0.40 17.63
N ASN A 314 10.25 0.32 16.31
CA ASN A 314 10.22 -0.91 15.51
C ASN A 314 11.34 -0.90 14.46
N TRP A 315 11.65 -2.06 13.87
CA TRP A 315 12.73 -2.24 12.87
C TRP A 315 12.28 -3.09 11.68
N PRO A 316 11.26 -2.67 10.92
CA PRO A 316 10.60 -3.55 9.97
C PRO A 316 11.21 -3.61 8.56
N MET A 317 12.09 -2.67 8.20
CA MET A 317 12.55 -2.46 6.81
C MET A 317 13.79 -3.31 6.46
N LEU A 318 14.27 -3.23 5.22
CA LEU A 318 15.51 -3.87 4.78
C LEU A 318 16.78 -3.09 5.14
N PHE A 319 16.64 -1.81 5.50
CA PHE A 319 17.74 -0.92 5.83
C PHE A 319 17.61 -0.37 7.24
N ASP A 320 18.73 -0.26 7.95
CA ASP A 320 18.78 0.27 9.31
C ASP A 320 18.58 1.81 9.34
N ALA A 321 18.55 2.39 10.54
CA ALA A 321 18.40 3.83 10.72
C ALA A 321 19.60 4.67 10.24
N GLN A 322 20.67 4.02 9.75
CA GLN A 322 21.82 4.64 9.10
C GLN A 322 21.85 4.35 7.59
N HIS A 323 20.74 3.81 7.05
CA HIS A 323 20.53 3.46 5.65
C HIS A 323 21.49 2.37 5.15
N ARG A 324 21.97 1.50 6.05
CA ARG A 324 22.81 0.35 5.70
C ARG A 324 21.96 -0.92 5.59
N PRO A 325 22.32 -1.86 4.69
CA PRO A 325 21.68 -3.16 4.61
C PRO A 325 21.60 -3.90 5.95
N LYS A 326 20.43 -4.49 6.24
CA LYS A 326 20.21 -5.44 7.32
C LYS A 326 20.38 -6.89 6.81
N PRO A 327 20.51 -7.90 7.69
CA PRO A 327 20.59 -9.30 7.27
C PRO A 327 19.46 -9.76 6.31
N ALA A 328 18.27 -9.16 6.44
CA ALA A 328 17.15 -9.39 5.53
C ALA A 328 17.46 -8.98 4.08
N TYR A 329 18.13 -7.84 3.87
CA TYR A 329 18.58 -7.43 2.54
C TYR A 329 19.54 -8.47 1.97
N ASP A 330 20.53 -8.90 2.75
CA ASP A 330 21.59 -9.80 2.26
C ASP A 330 21.02 -11.15 1.80
N ARG A 331 20.06 -11.70 2.57
CA ARG A 331 19.38 -12.96 2.19
C ARG A 331 18.55 -12.81 0.91
N ILE A 332 17.79 -11.72 0.79
CA ILE A 332 17.02 -11.47 -0.44
C ILE A 332 17.95 -11.25 -1.64
N ALA A 333 19.04 -10.48 -1.47
CA ALA A 333 19.98 -10.23 -2.54
C ALA A 333 20.65 -11.54 -3.04
N ALA A 334 21.04 -12.42 -2.12
CA ALA A 334 21.59 -13.73 -2.47
C ALA A 334 20.60 -14.59 -3.27
N LEU A 335 19.31 -14.57 -2.90
CA LEU A 335 18.25 -15.31 -3.59
C LEU A 335 18.02 -14.85 -5.05
N PHE A 336 18.33 -13.60 -5.38
CA PHE A 336 18.12 -13.00 -6.71
C PHE A 336 19.43 -12.77 -7.50
N ALA A 337 20.58 -13.14 -6.94
CA ALA A 337 21.86 -13.12 -7.65
C ALA A 337 22.04 -14.30 -8.62
N GLU A 338 21.20 -15.34 -8.47
CA GLU A 338 21.04 -16.48 -9.40
C GLU A 338 19.93 -16.24 -10.43
#